data_AF-A0A5C8JJY5-F1
#
_entry.id   AF-A0A5C8JJY5-F1
#
_cell.length_a   1.000
_cell.length_b   1.000
_cell.length_c   1.000
_cell.angle_alpha   90.00
_cell.angle_beta   90.00
_cell.angle_gamma   90.00
#
_symmetry.space_group_name_H-M   'P 1'
#
loop_
_entity.id
_entity.type
_entity.pdbx_description
1 polymer ?
#
loop_
_entity_poly.entity_id
_entity_poly.type
_entity_poly.pdbx_seq_one_letter_code
_entity_poly.pdbx_strand_id
1 'polypeptide(L)'
;MKNMTKIDEIRKDLLSKYSDAESQKAITKACGTLEDYAFVENKVSESTLVTVQDKIQAIQDTLLNAYELSGGDMDTLTDIISDEVYQLTALLGVNEEENSVGSIKEQLNDLRAYHDSMFTGDPNYIPRFTSGEPIRPQDMADYSINMLDNIAEALGIELED
;
A
#
# COMPACT_ATOMS: atom_id res chain seq x y z
N MET A 1 -11.32 -9.52 11.29
CA MET A 1 -12.81 -9.64 11.45
C MET A 1 -13.54 -8.60 12.35
N LYS A 2 -12.94 -8.00 13.41
CA LYS A 2 -13.70 -7.12 14.35
C LYS A 2 -14.12 -5.73 13.79
N ASN A 3 -13.48 -5.22 12.73
CA ASN A 3 -13.73 -3.87 12.21
C ASN A 3 -14.96 -3.78 11.29
N MET A 4 -15.20 -4.79 10.44
CA MET A 4 -16.42 -4.87 9.61
C MET A 4 -17.69 -4.79 10.47
N THR A 5 -17.69 -5.45 11.63
CA THR A 5 -18.83 -5.45 12.55
C THR A 5 -19.17 -4.05 13.09
N LYS A 6 -18.16 -3.19 13.29
CA LYS A 6 -18.39 -1.81 13.78
C LYS A 6 -18.90 -0.86 12.70
N ILE A 7 -18.45 -1.01 11.45
CA ILE A 7 -18.91 -0.16 10.34
C ILE A 7 -20.40 -0.43 10.07
N ASP A 8 -20.82 -1.70 10.13
CA ASP A 8 -22.23 -2.07 9.98
C ASP A 8 -23.12 -1.52 11.10
N GLU A 9 -22.64 -1.50 12.34
CA GLU A 9 -23.34 -0.88 13.47
C GLU A 9 -23.50 0.64 13.28
N ILE A 10 -22.45 1.32 12.85
CA ILE A 10 -22.46 2.77 12.57
C ILE A 10 -23.40 3.09 11.40
N ARG A 11 -23.33 2.31 10.32
CA ARG A 11 -24.22 2.46 9.16
C ARG A 11 -25.68 2.34 9.58
N LYS A 12 -26.01 1.33 10.40
CA LYS A 12 -27.37 1.09 10.89
C LYS A 12 -27.87 2.23 11.79
N ASP A 13 -27.03 2.75 12.69
CA ASP A 13 -27.38 3.90 13.53
C ASP A 13 -27.63 5.17 12.69
N LEU A 14 -26.76 5.47 11.73
CA LEU A 14 -26.88 6.64 10.87
C LEU A 14 -28.12 6.58 9.95
N LEU A 15 -28.40 5.43 9.34
CA LEU A 15 -29.60 5.26 8.51
C LEU A 15 -30.90 5.33 9.33
N SER A 16 -30.86 5.10 10.64
CA SER A 16 -32.02 5.27 11.52
C SER A 16 -32.28 6.73 11.89
N LYS A 17 -31.25 7.59 11.85
CA LYS A 17 -31.31 9.02 12.19
C LYS A 17 -31.61 9.91 10.99
N TYR A 18 -31.23 9.48 9.79
CA TYR A 18 -31.39 10.24 8.56
C TYR A 18 -32.27 9.46 7.55
N SER A 19 -33.47 9.97 7.31
CA SER A 19 -34.49 9.31 6.47
C SER A 19 -34.61 9.89 5.06
N ASP A 20 -33.94 11.00 4.76
CA ASP A 20 -33.96 11.58 3.42
C ASP A 20 -33.06 10.81 2.46
N ALA A 21 -33.51 10.70 1.21
CA ALA A 21 -32.86 9.87 0.20
C ALA A 21 -31.42 10.32 -0.13
N GLU A 22 -31.13 11.61 0.00
CA GLU A 22 -29.82 12.18 -0.31
C GLU A 22 -28.80 11.83 0.78
N SER A 23 -29.16 12.00 2.05
CA SER A 23 -28.34 11.60 3.19
C SER A 23 -28.12 10.10 3.25
N GLN A 24 -29.16 9.29 2.97
CA GLN A 24 -29.00 7.83 2.94
C GLN A 24 -28.03 7.39 1.83
N LYS A 25 -28.08 8.03 0.66
CA LYS A 25 -27.14 7.77 -0.43
C LYS A 25 -25.71 8.18 -0.07
N ALA A 26 -25.53 9.32 0.59
CA ALA A 26 -24.24 9.79 1.07
C ALA A 26 -23.65 8.85 2.13
N ILE A 27 -24.45 8.43 3.12
CA ILE A 27 -24.06 7.48 4.17
C ILE A 27 -23.66 6.13 3.55
N THR A 28 -24.46 5.61 2.63
CA THR A 28 -24.18 4.32 1.98
C THR A 28 -22.86 4.39 1.21
N LYS A 29 -22.63 5.48 0.46
CA LYS A 29 -21.38 5.68 -0.29
C LYS A 29 -20.18 5.79 0.65
N ALA A 30 -20.25 6.62 1.68
CA ALA A 30 -19.16 6.83 2.63
C ALA A 30 -18.81 5.55 3.41
N CYS A 31 -19.81 4.81 3.89
CA CYS A 31 -19.58 3.52 4.55
C CYS A 31 -18.99 2.48 3.56
N GLY A 32 -19.42 2.46 2.30
CA GLY A 32 -18.82 1.59 1.28
C GLY A 32 -17.35 1.90 1.05
N THR A 33 -16.98 3.18 0.93
CA THR A 33 -15.57 3.58 0.79
C THR A 33 -14.73 3.19 2.02
N LEU A 34 -15.30 3.33 3.23
CA LEU A 34 -14.64 2.90 4.47
C LEU A 34 -14.51 1.38 4.59
N GLU A 35 -15.47 0.62 4.07
CA GLU A 35 -15.36 -0.84 3.97
C GLU A 35 -14.29 -1.25 2.99
N ASP A 36 -14.19 -0.57 1.83
CA ASP A 36 -13.12 -0.80 0.86
C ASP A 36 -11.75 -0.51 1.49
N TYR A 37 -11.61 0.61 2.22
CA TYR A 37 -10.38 0.92 2.96
C TYR A 37 -10.08 -0.10 4.08
N ALA A 38 -11.07 -0.47 4.90
CA ALA A 38 -10.87 -1.45 5.97
C ALA A 38 -10.65 -2.88 5.44
N PHE A 39 -11.12 -3.18 4.24
CA PHE A 39 -10.85 -4.42 3.51
C PHE A 39 -9.42 -4.42 2.96
N VAL A 40 -8.95 -3.30 2.39
CA VAL A 40 -7.54 -3.11 2.02
C VAL A 40 -6.66 -3.24 3.26
N GLU A 41 -7.00 -2.57 4.36
CA GLU A 41 -6.27 -2.61 5.62
C GLU A 41 -6.29 -4.02 6.27
N ASN A 42 -7.41 -4.76 6.23
CA ASN A 42 -7.44 -6.18 6.65
C ASN A 42 -6.66 -7.11 5.73
N LYS A 43 -6.67 -6.88 4.40
CA LYS A 43 -5.83 -7.65 3.49
C LYS A 43 -4.35 -7.40 3.77
N VAL A 44 -3.98 -6.15 4.04
CA VAL A 44 -2.62 -5.77 4.45
C VAL A 44 -2.25 -6.38 5.82
N SER A 45 -3.21 -6.66 6.71
CA SER A 45 -2.94 -7.25 8.04
C SER A 45 -3.18 -8.77 8.18
N GLU A 46 -3.70 -9.47 7.16
CA GLU A 46 -3.84 -10.94 7.15
C GLU A 46 -3.12 -11.67 6.01
N SER A 47 -2.48 -10.97 5.05
CA SER A 47 -1.37 -11.55 4.30
C SER A 47 -0.08 -11.14 4.95
N THR A 48 0.79 -12.08 5.33
CA THR A 48 2.21 -11.79 5.55
C THR A 48 2.70 -11.00 4.34
N LEU A 49 2.92 -9.69 4.52
CA LEU A 49 3.38 -8.81 3.47
C LEU A 49 4.70 -9.39 2.96
N VAL A 50 4.71 -9.84 1.71
CA VAL A 50 5.90 -10.51 1.16
C VAL A 50 6.91 -9.42 0.85
N THR A 51 8.03 -9.42 1.59
CA THR A 51 9.03 -8.37 1.50
C THR A 51 10.05 -8.64 0.38
N VAL A 52 10.83 -7.62 0.03
CA VAL A 52 11.98 -7.80 -0.87
C VAL A 52 12.97 -8.81 -0.30
N GLN A 53 13.20 -8.77 1.02
CA GLN A 53 14.05 -9.75 1.69
C GLN A 53 13.50 -11.17 1.56
N ASP A 54 12.20 -11.39 1.77
CA ASP A 54 11.57 -12.71 1.64
C ASP A 54 11.72 -13.25 0.21
N LYS A 55 11.55 -12.39 -0.81
CA LYS A 55 11.73 -12.78 -2.21
C LYS A 55 13.16 -13.12 -2.57
N ILE A 56 14.12 -12.36 -2.06
CA ILE A 56 15.54 -12.68 -2.24
C ILE A 56 15.85 -14.04 -1.60
N GLN A 57 15.32 -14.31 -0.40
CA GLN A 57 15.50 -15.60 0.26
C GLN A 57 14.87 -16.75 -0.53
N ALA A 58 13.65 -16.57 -1.04
CA ALA A 58 12.98 -17.57 -1.88
C ALA A 58 13.80 -17.90 -3.14
N ILE A 59 14.36 -16.89 -3.83
CA ILE A 59 15.24 -17.10 -4.98
C ILE A 59 16.50 -17.91 -4.58
N GLN A 60 17.11 -17.58 -3.43
CA GLN A 60 18.28 -18.30 -2.93
C GLN A 60 17.95 -19.77 -2.62
N ASP A 61 16.84 -20.03 -1.96
CA ASP A 61 16.39 -21.38 -1.60
C ASP A 61 16.06 -22.20 -2.86
N THR A 62 15.44 -21.59 -3.87
CA THR A 62 15.21 -22.21 -5.19
C THR A 62 16.52 -22.60 -5.86
N LEU A 63 17.53 -21.72 -5.84
CA LEU A 63 18.84 -22.00 -6.44
C LEU A 63 19.61 -23.09 -5.69
N LEU A 64 19.55 -23.10 -4.36
CA LEU A 64 20.19 -24.13 -3.53
C LEU A 64 19.58 -25.51 -3.73
N ASN A 65 18.26 -25.59 -3.94
CA ASN A 65 17.52 -26.84 -4.12
C ASN A 65 17.12 -27.09 -5.58
N ALA A 66 17.80 -26.44 -6.54
CA ALA A 66 17.41 -26.41 -7.94
C ALA A 66 17.16 -27.79 -8.55
N TYR A 67 18.05 -28.75 -8.29
CA TYR A 67 17.93 -30.11 -8.81
C TYR A 67 16.73 -30.87 -8.25
N GLU A 68 16.41 -30.66 -6.97
CA GLU A 68 15.29 -31.33 -6.30
C GLU A 68 13.95 -30.72 -6.72
N LEU A 69 13.88 -29.39 -6.82
CA LEU A 69 12.69 -28.66 -7.24
C LEU A 69 12.35 -28.87 -8.71
N SER A 70 13.37 -28.97 -9.56
CA SER A 70 13.18 -29.13 -11.01
C SER A 70 13.22 -30.59 -11.47
N GLY A 71 13.59 -31.53 -10.62
CA GLY A 71 13.83 -32.93 -11.01
C GLY A 71 14.97 -33.08 -12.04
N GLY A 72 15.89 -32.11 -12.08
CA GLY A 72 16.94 -32.00 -13.08
C GLY A 72 16.50 -31.44 -14.44
N ASP A 73 15.24 -31.03 -14.58
CA ASP A 73 14.75 -30.35 -15.78
C ASP A 73 15.11 -28.86 -15.74
N MET A 74 15.73 -28.37 -16.81
CA MET A 74 16.20 -26.98 -16.88
C MET A 74 15.04 -26.03 -17.20
N ASP A 75 14.04 -26.48 -17.96
CA ASP A 75 12.90 -25.65 -18.33
C ASP A 75 12.04 -25.37 -17.10
N THR A 76 11.74 -26.41 -16.31
CA THR A 76 11.05 -26.27 -15.01
C THR A 76 11.78 -25.32 -14.05
N LEU A 77 13.11 -25.42 -13.95
CA LEU A 77 13.89 -24.50 -13.10
C LEU A 77 13.79 -23.05 -13.58
N THR A 78 13.82 -22.86 -14.90
CA THR A 78 13.72 -21.53 -15.52
C THR A 78 12.37 -20.89 -15.23
N ASP A 79 11.28 -21.67 -15.29
CA ASP A 79 9.93 -21.18 -14.97
C ASP A 79 9.82 -20.74 -13.51
N ILE A 80 10.34 -21.55 -12.56
CA ILE A 80 10.30 -21.23 -11.12
C ILE A 80 11.10 -19.95 -10.82
N ILE A 81 12.33 -19.84 -11.34
CA ILE A 81 13.16 -18.65 -11.11
C ILE A 81 12.53 -17.41 -11.76
N SER A 82 11.95 -17.56 -12.95
CA SER A 82 11.31 -16.45 -13.66
C SER A 82 10.11 -15.90 -12.89
N ASP A 83 9.30 -16.77 -12.28
CA ASP A 83 8.19 -16.35 -11.42
C ASP A 83 8.67 -15.58 -10.18
N GLU A 84 9.69 -16.08 -9.47
CA GLU A 84 10.22 -15.38 -8.29
C GLU A 84 10.84 -14.02 -8.65
N VAL A 85 11.58 -13.95 -9.77
CA VAL A 85 12.13 -12.68 -10.27
C VAL A 85 11.01 -11.73 -10.70
N TYR A 86 9.95 -12.23 -11.34
CA TYR A 86 8.81 -11.41 -11.74
C TYR A 86 8.10 -10.79 -10.53
N GLN A 87 7.89 -11.57 -9.46
CA GLN A 87 7.29 -11.06 -8.23
C GLN A 87 8.19 -10.05 -7.52
N LEU A 88 9.52 -10.26 -7.52
CA LEU A 88 10.49 -9.29 -6.99
C LEU A 88 10.44 -7.97 -7.78
N THR A 89 10.43 -8.04 -9.11
CA THR A 89 10.37 -6.82 -9.95
C THR A 89 9.01 -6.12 -9.86
N ALA A 90 7.93 -6.84 -9.58
CA ALA A 90 6.62 -6.25 -9.28
C ALA A 90 6.65 -5.47 -7.95
N LEU A 91 7.21 -6.05 -6.88
CA LEU A 91 7.33 -5.40 -5.56
C LEU A 91 8.19 -4.12 -5.62
N LEU A 92 9.26 -4.15 -6.42
CA LEU A 92 10.11 -2.99 -6.66
C LEU A 92 9.48 -1.95 -7.62
N GLY A 93 8.39 -2.30 -8.31
CA GLY A 93 7.76 -1.43 -9.33
C GLY A 93 8.61 -1.26 -10.60
N VAL A 94 9.43 -2.26 -10.93
CA VAL A 94 10.31 -2.26 -12.12
C VAL A 94 9.59 -2.79 -13.37
N ASN A 95 8.57 -3.64 -13.21
CA ASN A 95 7.77 -4.14 -14.33
C ASN A 95 6.83 -3.05 -14.91
N GLU A 96 6.57 -3.10 -16.22
CA GLU A 96 5.83 -2.08 -16.98
C GLU A 96 4.30 -2.11 -16.83
N GLU A 97 3.73 -3.03 -16.03
CA GLU A 97 2.30 -2.93 -15.71
C GLU A 97 2.09 -1.78 -14.72
N GLU A 98 1.47 -0.70 -15.21
CA GLU A 98 1.34 0.63 -14.57
C GLU A 98 0.70 0.66 -13.17
N ASN A 99 0.28 -0.46 -12.58
CA ASN A 99 -0.47 -0.48 -11.32
C ASN A 99 -0.05 -1.64 -10.39
N SER A 100 1.23 -1.71 -10.03
CA SER A 100 1.64 -2.47 -8.84
C SER A 100 1.30 -1.64 -7.59
N VAL A 101 0.00 -1.61 -7.27
CA VAL A 101 -0.55 -0.93 -6.10
C VAL A 101 0.23 -1.38 -4.85
N GLY A 102 0.92 -0.44 -4.21
CA GLY A 102 1.73 -0.69 -3.02
C GLY A 102 3.19 -1.08 -3.30
N SER A 103 3.69 -0.89 -4.53
CA SER A 103 5.12 -1.05 -4.82
C SER A 103 5.95 0.06 -4.19
N ILE A 104 7.23 -0.23 -3.93
CA ILE A 104 8.17 0.75 -3.36
C ILE A 104 8.30 1.98 -4.26
N LYS A 105 8.27 1.80 -5.60
CA LYS A 105 8.33 2.90 -6.55
C LYS A 105 7.11 3.82 -6.46
N GLU A 106 5.91 3.26 -6.30
CA GLU A 106 4.68 4.05 -6.12
C GLU A 106 4.74 4.86 -4.83
N GLN A 107 5.12 4.24 -3.70
CA GLN A 107 5.29 4.92 -2.42
C GLN A 107 6.30 6.07 -2.50
N LEU A 108 7.44 5.87 -3.17
CA LEU A 108 8.44 6.92 -3.39
C LEU A 108 7.93 8.04 -4.32
N ASN A 109 7.18 7.71 -5.36
CA ASN A 109 6.59 8.71 -6.25
C ASN A 109 5.51 9.53 -5.56
N ASP A 110 4.68 8.91 -4.72
CA ASP A 110 3.68 9.59 -3.91
C ASP A 110 4.33 10.54 -2.91
N LEU A 111 5.39 10.10 -2.23
CA LEU A 111 6.18 10.96 -1.36
C LEU A 111 6.75 12.14 -2.14
N ARG A 112 7.33 11.89 -3.31
CA ARG A 112 7.88 12.95 -4.17
C ARG A 112 6.81 13.93 -4.64
N ALA A 113 5.66 13.45 -5.11
CA ALA A 113 4.56 14.29 -5.57
C ALA A 113 3.98 15.14 -4.44
N TYR A 114 3.88 14.56 -3.23
CA TYR A 114 3.48 15.30 -2.04
C TYR A 114 4.46 16.45 -1.74
N HIS A 115 5.77 16.20 -1.74
CA HIS A 115 6.77 17.26 -1.55
C HIS A 115 6.77 18.29 -2.69
N ASP A 116 6.66 17.86 -3.95
CA ASP A 116 6.63 18.76 -5.11
C ASP A 116 5.42 19.71 -5.09
N SER A 117 4.27 19.22 -4.62
CA SER A 117 3.05 20.04 -4.47
C SER A 117 3.21 21.25 -3.53
N MET A 118 4.27 21.27 -2.73
CA MET A 118 4.56 22.35 -1.78
C MET A 118 5.49 23.42 -2.33
N PHE A 119 6.21 23.12 -3.41
CA PHE A 119 7.10 24.07 -4.05
C PHE A 119 6.32 24.90 -5.06
N THR A 120 6.04 26.16 -4.73
CA THR A 120 5.30 27.07 -5.63
C THR A 120 6.11 28.29 -6.07
N GLY A 121 7.38 28.38 -5.67
CA GLY A 121 8.28 29.49 -6.03
C GLY A 121 7.95 30.83 -5.35
N ASP A 122 6.81 30.95 -4.68
CA ASP A 122 6.43 32.09 -3.84
C ASP A 122 6.86 31.84 -2.38
N PRO A 123 7.79 32.65 -1.82
CA PRO A 123 8.26 32.50 -0.44
C PRO A 123 7.16 32.65 0.63
N ASN A 124 6.01 33.22 0.29
CA ASN A 124 4.89 33.44 1.23
C ASN A 124 3.71 32.49 0.99
N TYR A 125 3.80 31.60 0.00
CA TYR A 125 2.77 30.63 -0.25
C TYR A 125 2.76 29.58 0.86
N ILE A 126 1.57 29.34 1.41
CA ILE A 126 1.34 28.26 2.37
C ILE A 126 0.72 27.09 1.60
N PRO A 127 1.43 25.95 1.48
CA PRO A 127 0.91 24.74 0.85
C PRO A 127 -0.42 24.31 1.46
N ARG A 128 -1.30 23.75 0.63
CA ARG A 128 -2.65 23.34 1.02
C ARG A 128 -2.99 21.96 0.48
N PHE A 129 -3.73 21.18 1.24
CA PHE A 129 -4.34 19.94 0.78
C PHE A 129 -5.35 20.21 -0.34
N THR A 130 -5.76 19.17 -1.07
CA THR A 130 -6.85 19.25 -2.06
C THR A 130 -8.18 19.72 -1.45
N SER A 131 -8.35 19.54 -0.13
CA SER A 131 -9.46 20.09 0.66
C SER A 131 -9.39 21.60 0.90
N GLY A 132 -8.25 22.24 0.60
CA GLY A 132 -7.98 23.67 0.83
C GLY A 132 -7.40 24.00 2.22
N GLU A 133 -7.30 23.03 3.12
CA GLU A 133 -6.70 23.20 4.44
C GLU A 133 -5.18 23.46 4.34
N PRO A 134 -4.60 24.40 5.12
CA PRO A 134 -3.15 24.60 5.17
C PRO A 134 -2.42 23.33 5.63
N ILE A 135 -1.37 22.96 4.91
CA ILE A 135 -0.44 21.90 5.32
C ILE A 135 0.54 22.51 6.33
N ARG A 136 0.65 21.87 7.50
CA ARG A 136 1.60 22.27 8.56
C ARG A 136 2.87 21.42 8.48
N PRO A 137 3.99 21.89 9.04
CA PRO A 137 5.23 21.11 9.09
C PRO A 137 5.07 19.74 9.76
N GLN A 138 4.18 19.62 10.75
CA GLN A 138 3.87 18.34 11.41
C GLN A 138 3.20 17.37 10.45
N ASP A 139 2.21 17.83 9.67
CA ASP A 139 1.51 16.99 8.70
C ASP A 139 2.49 16.41 7.65
N MET A 140 3.54 17.16 7.30
CA MET A 140 4.61 16.70 6.42
C MET A 140 5.50 15.63 7.05
N ALA A 141 5.90 15.85 8.31
CA ALA A 141 6.73 14.93 9.04
C ALA A 141 6.00 13.60 9.24
N ASP A 142 4.73 13.66 9.67
CA ASP A 142 3.89 12.49 9.89
C ASP A 142 3.69 11.70 8.59
N TYR A 143 3.37 12.38 7.48
CA TYR A 143 3.22 11.71 6.19
C TYR A 143 4.53 11.07 5.70
N SER A 144 5.65 11.78 5.86
CA SER A 144 6.96 11.27 5.44
C SER A 144 7.39 10.08 6.27
N ILE A 145 7.20 10.11 7.59
CA ILE A 145 7.51 8.99 8.50
C ILE A 145 6.65 7.77 8.15
N ASN A 146 5.33 7.94 8.02
CA ASN A 146 4.44 6.84 7.66
C ASN A 146 4.83 6.19 6.31
N MET A 147 5.22 6.99 5.31
CA MET A 147 5.70 6.45 4.03
C MET A 147 7.05 5.74 4.15
N LEU A 148 7.96 6.24 4.98
CA LEU A 148 9.23 5.58 5.24
C LEU A 148 9.04 4.23 5.94
N ASP A 149 8.12 4.15 6.90
CA ASP A 149 7.75 2.91 7.57
C ASP A 149 7.17 1.89 6.57
N ASN A 150 6.28 2.34 5.68
CA ASN A 150 5.71 1.49 4.63
C ASN A 150 6.79 0.96 3.65
N ILE A 151 7.76 1.80 3.29
CA ILE A 151 8.89 1.40 2.43
C ILE A 151 9.79 0.41 3.17
N ALA A 152 10.04 0.64 4.46
CA ALA A 152 10.86 -0.24 5.28
C ALA A 152 10.21 -1.62 5.44
N GLU A 153 8.91 -1.67 5.70
CA GLU A 153 8.13 -2.91 5.72
C GLU A 153 8.20 -3.64 4.38
N ALA A 154 7.98 -2.95 3.25
CA ALA A 154 8.08 -3.55 1.92
C ALA A 154 9.49 -4.10 1.61
N LEU A 155 10.55 -3.43 2.12
CA LEU A 155 11.92 -3.90 2.00
C LEU A 155 12.27 -5.05 2.94
N GLY A 156 11.54 -5.19 4.06
CA GLY A 156 11.87 -6.11 5.15
C GLY A 156 12.98 -5.59 6.06
N ILE A 157 13.15 -4.27 6.18
CA ILE A 157 14.17 -3.65 7.03
C ILE A 157 13.54 -3.04 8.29
N GLU A 158 14.24 -3.13 9.43
CA GLU A 158 13.87 -2.40 10.64
C GLU A 158 14.50 -1.00 10.60
N LEU A 159 13.68 0.03 10.83
CA LEU A 159 14.17 1.40 11.03
C LEU A 159 14.51 1.62 12.51
N GLU A 160 15.60 2.34 12.79
CA GLU A 160 16.01 2.71 14.15
C GLU A 160 15.38 4.05 14.56
N ASP A 161 14.97 4.17 15.82
CA ASP A 161 14.39 5.39 16.43
C ASP A 161 15.44 6.49 16.75
#